data_AF-N9V3F0-F1
#
_entry.id   AF-N9V3F0-F1
#
_cell.length_a   1.000
_cell.length_b   1.000
_cell.length_c   1.000
_cell.angle_alpha   90.00
_cell.angle_beta   90.00
_cell.angle_gamma   90.00
#
_symmetry.space_group_name_H-M   'P 1'
#
loop_
_entity.id
_entity.type
_entity.pdbx_description
1 polymer ?
#
loop_
_entity_poly.entity_id
_entity_poly.type
_entity_poly.pdbx_seq_one_letter_code
_entity_poly.pdbx_strand_id
1 'polypeptide(L)'
;MANEQLKDIISKSEQALKNTKTKLEVISNNIDKKLNELETKINKSKRKIANSTDFDELSKEFENYNTTNESIKDLETKIKDAEYHKGLKHITQLKLNNENNKVASLDKMKSAITKVLEAANNLNEEQNENFSVKITLANNPQELTNIRDEINLANKKEQYKKFASTLQNLSKDEINEFISKINEYNESNYEKIKEEYSKINDEKAKLIAEINTFDFADKYKNQLANNIKSKNLNQATSFKEAIKHINNSKTKVKEFINNSENKIPENKQTELKDLLTKAQSQVDVQNVQNQAQLEKAKQNAIDEISELNIENKEQLINEINKKDDEAGIRSIVAKAKGDVLESEKLEAESKIRDLDFISNNEKTQNIYQIKNTTNENKEQINKIVEELTNKNKEKQDLFDKNIKHSDMFTEQFINEQKNKLVNEDNKDKYNKIKNDFATLKTQKEDLINKLDNKATFPYLGGKDKQNLKNKLKQAIDSESIKEVEKEASQLNADKQKLISEVDKLEKVEADKASTKEQIINANGKDEAQRIYDELKAKSNKEKVNSKAAEYNDSINDISEKIKDLKQYNQSITSVNLKRKNNELINHLEKQVTQYQQEYEQNLENNSIQEKGKKLKLAKDIIKKYVDTIKDTDL
;
A
#
# COMPACT_ATOMS: atom_id res chain seq x y z
N MET A 1 23.54 76.59 77.52
CA MET A 1 24.19 75.40 76.92
C MET A 1 23.32 74.70 75.87
N ALA A 2 22.00 74.54 76.06
CA ALA A 2 21.13 73.84 75.09
C ALA A 2 21.01 74.49 73.68
N ASN A 3 21.21 75.81 73.54
CA ASN A 3 21.01 76.54 72.28
C ASN A 3 22.21 76.42 71.29
N GLU A 4 23.42 76.20 71.82
CA GLU A 4 24.65 76.00 71.00
C GLU A 4 24.68 74.59 70.38
N GLN A 5 24.26 73.57 71.14
CA GLN A 5 24.18 72.18 70.65
C GLN A 5 23.15 72.01 69.53
N LEU A 6 22.04 72.76 69.57
CA LEU A 6 21.00 72.72 68.53
C LEU A 6 21.50 73.32 67.20
N LYS A 7 22.26 74.42 67.25
CA LYS A 7 22.88 75.04 66.07
C LYS A 7 23.92 74.13 65.41
N ASP A 8 24.73 73.42 66.21
CA ASP A 8 25.70 72.45 65.71
C ASP A 8 25.03 71.25 65.03
N ILE A 9 23.91 70.74 65.59
CA ILE A 9 23.12 69.68 64.96
C ILE A 9 22.51 70.14 63.63
N ILE A 10 21.91 71.33 63.58
CA ILE A 10 21.32 71.88 62.34
C ILE A 10 22.41 72.04 61.26
N SER A 11 23.56 72.63 61.60
CA SER A 11 24.68 72.79 60.68
C SER A 11 25.22 71.45 60.17
N LYS A 12 25.37 70.45 61.06
CA LYS A 12 25.76 69.08 60.67
C LYS A 12 24.72 68.41 59.77
N SER A 13 23.43 68.58 60.06
CA SER A 13 22.33 68.08 59.23
C SER A 13 22.26 68.76 57.87
N GLU A 14 22.49 70.07 57.78
CA GLU A 14 22.56 70.82 56.52
C GLU A 14 23.79 70.40 55.68
N GLN A 15 24.95 70.22 56.32
CA GLN A 15 26.15 69.70 55.67
C GLN A 15 25.94 68.27 55.17
N ALA A 16 25.31 67.41 55.97
CA ALA A 16 24.94 66.04 55.58
C ALA A 16 23.94 66.04 54.42
N LEU A 17 22.92 66.91 54.45
CA LEU A 17 21.94 67.08 53.37
C LEU A 17 22.62 67.55 52.08
N LYS A 18 23.52 68.53 52.17
CA LYS A 18 24.31 69.02 51.02
C LYS A 18 25.18 67.91 50.43
N ASN A 19 25.87 67.15 51.26
CA ASN A 19 26.69 66.01 50.82
C ASN A 19 25.83 64.90 50.17
N THR A 20 24.67 64.61 50.73
CA THR A 20 23.70 63.65 50.16
C THR A 20 23.17 64.14 48.81
N LYS A 21 22.85 65.43 48.69
CA LYS A 21 22.41 66.05 47.43
C LYS A 21 23.49 65.97 46.34
N THR A 22 24.74 66.27 46.67
CA THR A 22 25.87 66.12 45.73
C THR A 22 26.08 64.67 45.30
N LYS A 23 25.97 63.71 46.23
CA LYS A 23 26.06 62.28 45.90
C LYS A 23 24.91 61.84 44.99
N LEU A 24 23.69 62.28 45.25
CA LEU A 24 22.51 62.01 44.43
C LEU A 24 22.67 62.57 43.01
N GLU A 25 23.24 63.76 42.88
CA GLU A 25 23.52 64.41 41.59
C GLU A 25 24.58 63.64 40.78
N VAL A 26 25.65 63.17 41.43
CA VAL A 26 26.65 62.30 40.78
C VAL A 26 26.03 60.98 40.32
N ILE A 27 25.18 60.35 41.14
CA ILE A 27 24.46 59.12 40.79
C ILE A 27 23.54 59.36 39.59
N SER A 28 22.76 60.45 39.61
CA SER A 28 21.82 60.81 38.54
C SER A 28 22.56 61.09 37.22
N ASN A 29 23.68 61.82 37.26
CA ASN A 29 24.49 62.10 36.07
C ASN A 29 25.10 60.82 35.46
N ASN A 30 25.56 59.88 36.30
CA ASN A 30 26.06 58.59 35.85
C ASN A 30 24.97 57.72 35.21
N ILE A 31 23.75 57.75 35.77
CA ILE A 31 22.58 57.10 35.19
C ILE A 31 22.23 57.70 33.83
N ASP A 32 22.12 59.03 33.74
CA ASP A 32 21.78 59.76 32.50
C ASP A 32 22.81 59.45 31.39
N LYS A 33 24.11 59.37 31.73
CA LYS A 33 25.16 58.96 30.78
C LYS A 33 24.91 57.56 30.21
N LYS A 34 24.64 56.58 31.07
CA LYS A 34 24.37 55.19 30.64
C LYS A 34 23.07 55.06 29.84
N LEU A 35 22.05 55.85 30.18
CA LEU A 35 20.81 55.92 29.40
C LEU A 35 21.08 56.39 27.96
N ASN A 36 21.89 57.44 27.78
CA ASN A 36 22.27 57.95 26.46
C ASN A 36 23.10 56.95 25.64
N GLU A 37 23.99 56.20 26.29
CA GLU A 37 24.77 55.13 25.65
C GLU A 37 23.86 54.00 25.13
N LEU A 38 22.90 53.56 25.96
CA LEU A 38 21.89 52.56 25.56
C LEU A 38 21.00 53.08 24.42
N GLU A 39 20.54 54.33 24.50
CA GLU A 39 19.74 54.95 23.46
C GLU A 39 20.46 54.97 22.11
N THR A 40 21.74 55.34 22.12
CA THR A 40 22.59 55.33 20.91
C THR A 40 22.70 53.92 20.32
N LYS A 41 22.89 52.90 21.15
CA LYS A 41 22.98 51.50 20.74
C LYS A 41 21.67 51.00 20.13
N ILE A 42 20.53 51.27 20.78
CA ILE A 42 19.19 50.89 20.31
C ILE A 42 18.86 51.59 18.99
N ASN A 43 19.14 52.88 18.86
CA ASN A 43 18.90 53.63 17.62
C ASN A 43 19.82 53.21 16.47
N LYS A 44 21.05 52.73 16.78
CA LYS A 44 21.93 52.13 15.78
C LYS A 44 21.35 50.81 15.26
N SER A 45 20.90 49.94 16.16
CA SER A 45 20.24 48.67 15.78
C SER A 45 18.99 48.92 14.93
N LYS A 46 18.12 49.86 15.35
CA LYS A 46 16.93 50.28 14.59
C LYS A 46 17.25 50.66 13.15
N ARG A 47 18.31 51.47 12.93
CA ARG A 47 18.74 51.90 11.59
C ARG A 47 19.25 50.73 10.74
N LYS A 48 20.03 49.82 11.33
CA LYS A 48 20.49 48.61 10.61
C LYS A 48 19.32 47.73 10.19
N ILE A 49 18.39 47.46 11.11
CA ILE A 49 17.18 46.68 10.83
C ILE A 49 16.38 47.34 9.71
N ALA A 50 16.17 48.66 9.74
CA ALA A 50 15.43 49.38 8.71
C ALA A 50 16.06 49.27 7.32
N ASN A 51 17.39 49.25 7.23
CA ASN A 51 18.11 49.28 5.96
C ASN A 51 18.51 47.90 5.42
N SER A 52 18.50 46.86 6.26
CA SER A 52 18.91 45.52 5.84
C SER A 52 17.76 44.70 5.27
N THR A 53 18.10 43.88 4.27
CA THR A 53 17.32 42.75 3.76
C THR A 53 18.09 41.43 3.90
N ASP A 54 19.30 41.48 4.45
CA ASP A 54 20.18 40.33 4.63
C ASP A 54 19.75 39.55 5.88
N PHE A 55 19.50 38.26 5.71
CA PHE A 55 18.98 37.41 6.78
C PHE A 55 19.97 37.29 7.94
N ASP A 56 21.28 37.17 7.65
CA ASP A 56 22.31 36.99 8.67
C ASP A 56 22.55 38.28 9.46
N GLU A 57 22.47 39.43 8.81
CA GLU A 57 22.52 40.73 9.48
C GLU A 57 21.31 40.94 10.40
N LEU A 58 20.10 40.62 9.93
CA LEU A 58 18.88 40.72 10.73
C LEU A 58 18.88 39.75 11.92
N SER A 59 19.40 38.53 11.73
CA SER A 59 19.59 37.52 12.77
C SER A 59 20.56 38.01 13.86
N LYS A 60 21.69 38.62 13.48
CA LYS A 60 22.62 39.26 14.44
C LYS A 60 21.96 40.38 15.23
N GLU A 61 21.14 41.21 14.59
CA GLU A 61 20.43 42.29 15.29
C GLU A 61 19.31 41.76 16.20
N PHE A 62 18.68 40.63 15.85
CA PHE A 62 17.78 39.91 16.76
C PHE A 62 18.51 39.40 18.01
N GLU A 63 19.71 38.84 17.88
CA GLU A 63 20.49 38.40 19.05
C GLU A 63 21.03 39.57 19.89
N ASN A 64 21.38 40.69 19.25
CA ASN A 64 21.81 41.91 19.94
C ASN A 64 20.76 42.47 20.92
N TYR A 65 19.47 42.14 20.73
CA TYR A 65 18.41 42.48 21.67
C TYR A 65 18.71 41.90 23.06
N ASN A 66 19.14 40.63 23.16
CA ASN A 66 19.33 39.94 24.45
C ASN A 66 20.39 40.66 25.29
N THR A 67 21.56 40.90 24.69
CA THR A 67 22.67 41.65 25.31
C THR A 67 22.25 43.06 25.73
N THR A 68 21.45 43.73 24.91
CA THR A 68 20.97 45.10 25.20
C THR A 68 19.91 45.10 26.29
N ASN A 69 19.03 44.09 26.33
CA ASN A 69 17.98 43.93 27.34
C ASN A 69 18.56 43.62 28.72
N GLU A 70 19.64 42.85 28.81
CA GLU A 70 20.37 42.64 30.07
C GLU A 70 20.95 43.96 30.60
N SER A 71 21.55 44.77 29.72
CA SER A 71 22.09 46.09 30.09
C SER A 71 20.98 47.05 30.56
N ILE A 72 19.79 46.97 29.93
CA ILE A 72 18.59 47.72 30.33
C ILE A 72 18.13 47.27 31.72
N LYS A 73 18.05 45.96 32.00
CA LYS A 73 17.63 45.41 33.30
C LYS A 73 18.57 45.84 34.43
N ASP A 74 19.89 45.75 34.22
CA ASP A 74 20.89 46.18 35.21
C ASP A 74 20.74 47.69 35.53
N LEU A 75 20.52 48.52 34.51
CA LEU A 75 20.33 49.96 34.71
C LEU A 75 18.98 50.29 35.35
N GLU A 76 17.92 49.55 35.01
CA GLU A 76 16.58 49.69 35.60
C GLU A 76 16.63 49.46 37.12
N THR A 77 17.35 48.45 37.60
CA THR A 77 17.57 48.20 39.03
C THR A 77 18.27 49.38 39.70
N LYS A 78 19.37 49.87 39.13
CA LYS A 78 20.13 51.02 39.67
C LYS A 78 19.30 52.30 39.73
N ILE A 79 18.41 52.50 38.77
CA ILE A 79 17.48 53.63 38.73
C ILE A 79 16.44 53.52 39.86
N LYS A 80 15.91 52.31 40.11
CA LYS A 80 14.94 52.05 41.18
C LYS A 80 15.57 52.26 42.57
N ASP A 81 16.77 51.72 42.79
CA ASP A 81 17.50 51.87 44.06
C ASP A 81 17.84 53.34 44.38
N ALA A 82 17.97 54.18 43.34
CA ALA A 82 18.24 55.61 43.48
C ALA A 82 16.97 56.49 43.53
N GLU A 83 15.77 55.90 43.45
CA GLU A 83 14.48 56.61 43.40
C GLU A 83 14.40 57.70 42.30
N TYR A 84 15.14 57.52 41.21
CA TYR A 84 15.29 58.55 40.18
C TYR A 84 14.17 58.49 39.13
N HIS A 85 13.05 59.16 39.41
CA HIS A 85 11.83 59.12 38.59
C HIS A 85 12.02 59.50 37.11
N LYS A 86 12.87 60.49 36.80
CA LYS A 86 13.16 60.88 35.40
C LYS A 86 13.84 59.74 34.64
N GLY A 87 14.78 59.04 35.27
CA GLY A 87 15.45 57.87 34.71
C GLY A 87 14.50 56.70 34.47
N LEU A 88 13.52 56.48 35.37
CA LEU A 88 12.50 55.43 35.21
C LEU A 88 11.71 55.60 33.92
N LYS A 89 11.28 56.82 33.60
CA LYS A 89 10.54 57.09 32.36
C LYS A 89 11.39 56.81 31.11
N HIS A 90 12.66 57.21 31.12
CA HIS A 90 13.57 57.01 29.99
C HIS A 90 13.90 55.53 29.77
N ILE A 91 14.24 54.78 30.83
CA ILE A 91 14.56 53.36 30.70
C ILE A 91 13.35 52.53 30.22
N THR A 92 12.13 52.88 30.63
CA THR A 92 10.90 52.24 30.10
C THR A 92 10.76 52.46 28.59
N GLN A 93 11.03 53.67 28.09
CA GLN A 93 10.99 53.94 26.65
C GLN A 93 12.08 53.17 25.89
N LEU A 94 13.29 53.07 26.44
CA LEU A 94 14.38 52.30 25.84
C LEU A 94 14.05 50.81 25.78
N LYS A 95 13.42 50.26 26.83
CA LYS A 95 12.93 48.87 26.84
C LYS A 95 11.93 48.63 25.71
N LEU A 96 10.93 49.49 25.55
CA LEU A 96 9.95 49.40 24.47
C LEU A 96 10.61 49.50 23.08
N ASN A 97 11.54 50.44 22.89
CA ASN A 97 12.25 50.58 21.62
C ASN A 97 13.13 49.36 21.29
N ASN A 98 13.75 48.75 22.30
CA ASN A 98 14.54 47.53 22.13
C ASN A 98 13.66 46.32 21.75
N GLU A 99 12.49 46.17 22.39
CA GLU A 99 11.50 45.15 21.99
C GLU A 99 11.01 45.36 20.55
N ASN A 100 10.70 46.60 20.17
CA ASN A 100 10.28 46.92 18.80
C ASN A 100 11.36 46.57 17.76
N ASN A 101 12.65 46.75 18.09
CA ASN A 101 13.74 46.32 17.22
C ASN A 101 13.77 44.79 17.05
N LYS A 102 13.57 44.02 18.13
CA LYS A 102 13.49 42.55 18.08
C LYS A 102 12.34 42.06 17.20
N VAL A 103 11.15 42.66 17.36
CA VAL A 103 9.97 42.31 16.55
C VAL A 103 10.21 42.68 15.08
N ALA A 104 10.69 43.89 14.81
CA ALA A 104 10.95 44.35 13.44
C ALA A 104 12.04 43.54 12.72
N SER A 105 13.08 43.07 13.41
CA SER A 105 14.09 42.19 12.81
C SER A 105 13.49 40.82 12.46
N LEU A 106 12.69 40.23 13.35
CA LEU A 106 12.00 38.96 13.11
C LEU A 106 11.01 39.06 11.94
N ASP A 107 10.19 40.11 11.89
CA ASP A 107 9.21 40.31 10.82
C ASP A 107 9.89 40.47 9.44
N LYS A 108 11.03 41.16 9.38
CA LYS A 108 11.83 41.25 8.16
C LYS A 108 12.43 39.91 7.75
N MET A 109 12.92 39.11 8.71
CA MET A 109 13.39 37.76 8.42
C MET A 109 12.25 36.87 7.89
N LYS A 110 11.05 36.94 8.48
CA LYS A 110 9.85 36.25 7.99
C LYS A 110 9.56 36.64 6.53
N SER A 111 9.53 37.94 6.23
CA SER A 111 9.34 38.43 4.86
C SER A 111 10.40 37.93 3.88
N ALA A 112 11.66 37.83 4.31
CA ALA A 112 12.73 37.27 3.48
C ALA A 112 12.47 35.78 3.16
N ILE A 113 12.05 34.98 4.14
CA ILE A 113 11.71 33.56 3.93
C ILE A 113 10.42 33.40 3.10
N THR A 114 9.43 34.29 3.26
CA THR A 114 8.23 34.31 2.41
C THR A 114 8.61 34.48 0.94
N LYS A 115 9.57 35.35 0.60
CA LYS A 115 10.06 35.48 -0.78
C LYS A 115 10.75 34.22 -1.30
N VAL A 116 11.44 33.48 -0.43
CA VAL A 116 12.01 32.17 -0.80
C VAL A 116 10.91 31.17 -1.13
N LEU A 117 9.82 31.15 -0.34
CA LEU A 117 8.65 30.33 -0.61
C LEU A 117 7.96 30.71 -1.93
N GLU A 118 7.78 32.00 -2.19
CA GLU A 118 7.18 32.49 -3.45
C GLU A 118 8.01 32.12 -4.68
N ALA A 119 9.34 32.00 -4.55
CA ALA A 119 10.23 31.56 -5.63
C ALA A 119 10.23 30.03 -5.84
N ALA A 120 9.65 29.25 -4.91
CA ALA A 120 9.64 27.79 -4.94
C ALA A 120 8.53 27.22 -5.87
N ASN A 121 8.76 27.32 -7.17
CA ASN A 121 7.75 27.04 -8.21
C ASN A 121 7.29 25.56 -8.35
N ASN A 122 7.87 24.61 -7.61
CA ASN A 122 7.50 23.20 -7.75
C ASN A 122 6.51 22.71 -6.69
N LEU A 123 6.38 23.43 -5.57
CA LEU A 123 5.51 23.06 -4.47
C LEU A 123 4.03 23.11 -4.86
N ASN A 124 3.24 22.24 -4.24
CA ASN A 124 1.78 22.27 -4.38
C ASN A 124 1.15 23.28 -3.38
N GLU A 125 -0.16 23.51 -3.53
CA GLU A 125 -0.89 24.50 -2.74
C GLU A 125 -0.86 24.19 -1.23
N GLU A 126 -1.07 22.94 -0.84
CA GLU A 126 -1.03 22.48 0.56
C GLU A 126 0.36 22.67 1.19
N GLN A 127 1.44 22.37 0.46
CA GLN A 127 2.81 22.59 0.90
C GLN A 127 3.09 24.08 1.10
N ASN A 128 2.66 24.92 0.16
CA ASN A 128 2.80 26.38 0.26
C ASN A 128 2.07 26.93 1.48
N GLU A 129 0.84 26.49 1.71
CA GLU A 129 0.05 26.89 2.88
C GLU A 129 0.71 26.47 4.19
N ASN A 130 1.17 25.21 4.29
CA ASN A 130 1.86 24.70 5.47
C ASN A 130 3.15 25.49 5.78
N PHE A 131 3.98 25.77 4.78
CA PHE A 131 5.18 26.58 4.98
C PHE A 131 4.84 28.03 5.35
N SER A 132 3.80 28.62 4.76
CA SER A 132 3.33 29.96 5.12
C SER A 132 2.93 30.06 6.60
N VAL A 133 2.22 29.05 7.10
CA VAL A 133 1.85 28.94 8.52
C VAL A 133 3.10 28.80 9.41
N LYS A 134 4.05 27.92 9.04
CA LYS A 134 5.33 27.75 9.76
C LYS A 134 6.12 29.06 9.85
N ILE A 135 6.24 29.81 8.75
CA ILE A 135 6.93 31.12 8.72
C ILE A 135 6.25 32.09 9.69
N THR A 136 4.91 32.13 9.68
CA THR A 136 4.12 33.03 10.52
C THR A 136 4.32 32.72 12.01
N LEU A 137 4.36 31.44 12.38
CA LEU A 137 4.50 30.97 13.77
C LEU A 137 5.94 31.00 14.30
N ALA A 138 6.95 31.13 13.43
CA ALA A 138 8.35 31.13 13.86
C ALA A 138 8.67 32.32 14.79
N ASN A 139 9.44 32.06 15.84
CA ASN A 139 9.72 33.03 16.91
C ASN A 139 11.21 33.40 17.04
N ASN A 140 12.09 32.73 16.29
CA ASN A 140 13.52 32.99 16.32
C ASN A 140 14.19 32.74 14.95
N PRO A 141 15.43 33.23 14.74
CA PRO A 141 16.14 33.08 13.48
C PRO A 141 16.44 31.63 13.11
N GLN A 142 16.74 30.76 14.07
CA GLN A 142 17.09 29.36 13.81
C GLN A 142 15.91 28.58 13.22
N GLU A 143 14.71 28.78 13.73
CA GLU A 143 13.47 28.22 13.17
C GLU A 143 13.28 28.67 11.71
N LEU A 144 13.49 29.96 11.42
CA LEU A 144 13.37 30.49 10.06
C LEU A 144 14.44 29.95 9.10
N THR A 145 15.67 29.75 9.57
CA THR A 145 16.73 29.06 8.80
C THR A 145 16.32 27.63 8.46
N ASN A 146 15.82 26.88 9.45
CA ASN A 146 15.37 25.50 9.23
C ASN A 146 14.20 25.45 8.24
N ILE A 147 13.24 26.37 8.36
CA ILE A 147 12.10 26.48 7.42
C ILE A 147 12.59 26.78 6.00
N ARG A 148 13.56 27.70 5.83
CA ARG A 148 14.15 28.02 4.51
C ARG A 148 14.76 26.77 3.86
N ASP A 149 15.51 26.00 4.62
CA ASP A 149 16.19 24.80 4.12
C ASP A 149 15.17 23.69 3.79
N GLU A 150 14.11 23.54 4.60
CA GLU A 150 12.97 22.65 4.32
C GLU A 150 12.25 23.02 3.01
N ILE A 151 11.99 24.31 2.78
CA ILE A 151 11.35 24.80 1.54
C ILE A 151 12.20 24.44 0.33
N ASN A 152 13.50 24.74 0.37
CA ASN A 152 14.41 24.46 -0.74
C ASN A 152 14.47 22.97 -1.07
N LEU A 153 14.60 22.12 -0.04
CA LEU A 153 14.64 20.67 -0.22
C LEU A 153 13.32 20.13 -0.76
N ALA A 154 12.17 20.56 -0.22
CA ALA A 154 10.86 20.13 -0.69
C ALA A 154 10.62 20.53 -2.15
N ASN A 155 10.95 21.77 -2.51
CA ASN A 155 10.85 22.29 -3.87
C ASN A 155 11.72 21.47 -4.85
N LYS A 156 12.93 21.10 -4.42
CA LYS A 156 13.82 20.25 -5.21
C LYS A 156 13.24 18.85 -5.39
N LYS A 157 12.73 18.21 -4.33
CA LYS A 157 12.08 16.89 -4.41
C LYS A 157 10.90 16.90 -5.39
N GLU A 158 10.04 17.91 -5.32
CA GLU A 158 8.90 18.03 -6.25
C GLU A 158 9.34 18.26 -7.70
N GLN A 159 10.45 18.97 -7.95
CA GLN A 159 11.04 19.07 -9.29
C GLN A 159 11.33 17.69 -9.89
N TYR A 160 11.97 16.80 -9.13
CA TYR A 160 12.30 15.46 -9.60
C TYR A 160 11.07 14.56 -9.72
N LYS A 161 10.08 14.69 -8.83
CA LYS A 161 8.81 13.97 -8.99
C LYS A 161 8.07 14.38 -10.26
N LYS A 162 8.05 15.67 -10.59
CA LYS A 162 7.52 16.15 -11.89
C LYS A 162 8.32 15.58 -13.06
N PHE A 163 9.64 15.56 -12.99
CA PHE A 163 10.47 14.92 -14.01
C PHE A 163 10.11 13.44 -14.20
N ALA A 164 9.93 12.66 -13.13
CA ALA A 164 9.55 11.26 -13.22
C ALA A 164 8.28 11.06 -14.05
N SER A 165 7.28 11.93 -13.88
CA SER A 165 6.02 11.86 -14.63
C SER A 165 6.18 12.07 -16.15
N THR A 166 7.31 12.62 -16.61
CA THR A 166 7.60 12.79 -18.04
C THR A 166 8.14 11.52 -18.71
N LEU A 167 8.54 10.51 -17.94
CA LEU A 167 9.13 9.27 -18.43
C LEU A 167 8.04 8.27 -18.88
N GLN A 168 7.72 8.31 -20.17
CA GLN A 168 6.56 7.61 -20.75
C GLN A 168 6.74 6.09 -20.97
N ASN A 169 7.95 5.57 -20.81
CA ASN A 169 8.28 4.16 -21.08
C ASN A 169 8.58 3.35 -19.82
N LEU A 170 8.41 3.95 -18.65
CA LEU A 170 8.58 3.27 -17.36
C LEU A 170 7.27 2.69 -16.84
N SER A 171 7.38 1.65 -16.02
CA SER A 171 6.25 1.09 -15.29
C SER A 171 5.88 1.98 -14.10
N LYS A 172 4.67 1.79 -13.56
CA LYS A 172 4.26 2.48 -12.33
C LYS A 172 5.20 2.16 -11.16
N ASP A 173 5.67 0.92 -11.08
CA ASP A 173 6.56 0.48 -10.00
C ASP A 173 7.94 1.13 -10.11
N GLU A 174 8.48 1.28 -11.32
CA GLU A 174 9.75 1.98 -11.55
C GLU A 174 9.63 3.47 -11.25
N ILE A 175 8.50 4.10 -11.62
CA ILE A 175 8.22 5.50 -11.24
C ILE A 175 8.11 5.64 -9.72
N ASN A 176 7.44 4.71 -9.05
CA ASN A 176 7.34 4.73 -7.60
C ASN A 176 8.71 4.50 -6.94
N GLU A 177 9.53 3.60 -7.46
CA GLU A 177 10.90 3.37 -6.98
C GLU A 177 11.77 4.63 -7.15
N PHE A 178 11.68 5.31 -8.30
CA PHE A 178 12.31 6.61 -8.51
C PHE A 178 11.89 7.61 -7.43
N ILE A 179 10.58 7.74 -7.18
CA ILE A 179 10.04 8.69 -6.20
C ILE A 179 10.51 8.34 -4.77
N SER A 180 10.52 7.06 -4.41
CA SER A 180 11.05 6.60 -3.12
C SER A 180 12.53 6.93 -2.96
N LYS A 181 13.36 6.68 -4.00
CA LYS A 181 14.78 7.07 -3.99
C LYS A 181 14.96 8.59 -3.81
N ILE A 182 14.16 9.42 -4.46
CA ILE A 182 14.20 10.87 -4.25
C ILE A 182 13.81 11.27 -2.81
N ASN A 183 12.85 10.56 -2.21
CA ASN A 183 12.41 10.86 -0.85
C ASN A 183 13.43 10.46 0.22
N GLU A 184 14.13 9.33 0.03
CA GLU A 184 15.05 8.71 0.99
C GLU A 184 16.49 9.24 0.91
N TYR A 185 17.00 9.52 -0.29
CA TYR A 185 18.40 9.88 -0.49
C TYR A 185 18.65 11.38 -0.28
N ASN A 186 19.93 11.70 -0.02
CA ASN A 186 20.41 13.08 0.01
C ASN A 186 20.43 13.72 -1.38
N GLU A 187 20.37 15.06 -1.42
CA GLU A 187 20.28 15.85 -2.65
C GLU A 187 21.39 15.54 -3.66
N SER A 188 22.59 15.17 -3.19
CA SER A 188 23.74 14.85 -4.05
C SER A 188 23.56 13.62 -4.95
N ASN A 189 22.55 12.78 -4.69
CA ASN A 189 22.25 11.62 -5.51
C ASN A 189 21.13 11.85 -6.54
N TYR A 190 20.38 12.96 -6.47
CA TYR A 190 19.20 13.15 -7.31
C TYR A 190 19.51 13.15 -8.80
N GLU A 191 20.62 13.78 -9.22
CA GLU A 191 20.97 13.82 -10.64
C GLU A 191 21.43 12.46 -11.17
N LYS A 192 22.10 11.65 -10.36
CA LYS A 192 22.46 10.27 -10.73
C LYS A 192 21.22 9.41 -10.91
N ILE A 193 20.24 9.53 -10.00
CA ILE A 193 18.95 8.82 -10.09
C ILE A 193 18.20 9.26 -11.35
N LYS A 194 18.17 10.57 -11.65
CA LYS A 194 17.58 11.12 -12.87
C LYS A 194 18.23 10.54 -14.13
N GLU A 195 19.54 10.51 -14.21
CA GLU A 195 20.28 9.93 -15.34
C GLU A 195 20.00 8.43 -15.51
N GLU A 196 20.00 7.66 -14.42
CA GLU A 196 19.70 6.23 -14.42
C GLU A 196 18.34 5.93 -15.06
N TYR A 197 17.27 6.58 -14.57
CA TYR A 197 15.92 6.33 -15.05
C TYR A 197 15.64 6.95 -16.43
N SER A 198 16.33 8.03 -16.80
CA SER A 198 16.31 8.54 -18.17
C SER A 198 16.86 7.50 -19.15
N LYS A 199 18.02 6.91 -18.80
CA LYS A 199 18.64 5.88 -19.61
C LYS A 199 17.74 4.65 -19.77
N ILE A 200 17.12 4.19 -18.68
CA ILE A 200 16.15 3.07 -18.75
C ILE A 200 14.98 3.42 -19.67
N ASN A 201 14.41 4.62 -19.55
CA ASN A 201 13.30 5.08 -20.38
C ASN A 201 13.69 5.10 -21.87
N ASP A 202 14.88 5.58 -22.20
CA ASP A 202 15.38 5.68 -23.58
C ASP A 202 15.73 4.32 -24.17
N GLU A 203 16.31 3.42 -23.38
CA GLU A 203 16.57 2.05 -23.82
C GLU A 203 15.26 1.31 -24.11
N LYS A 204 14.25 1.45 -23.26
CA LYS A 204 12.91 0.90 -23.55
C LYS A 204 12.27 1.53 -24.79
N ALA A 205 12.45 2.83 -25.01
CA ALA A 205 11.98 3.47 -26.24
C ALA A 205 12.59 2.84 -27.49
N LYS A 206 13.90 2.52 -27.46
CA LYS A 206 14.60 1.82 -28.56
C LYS A 206 14.05 0.42 -28.77
N LEU A 207 13.78 -0.34 -27.70
CA LEU A 207 13.17 -1.67 -27.80
C LEU A 207 11.78 -1.61 -28.48
N ILE A 208 10.96 -0.63 -28.10
CA ILE A 208 9.64 -0.40 -28.71
C ILE A 208 9.77 -0.02 -30.17
N ALA A 209 10.72 0.85 -30.52
CA ALA A 209 10.98 1.23 -31.90
C ALA A 209 11.39 0.04 -32.76
N GLU A 210 12.24 -0.87 -32.25
CA GLU A 210 12.62 -2.11 -32.95
C GLU A 210 11.38 -3.00 -33.19
N ILE A 211 10.53 -3.20 -32.18
CA ILE A 211 9.27 -3.99 -32.32
C ILE A 211 8.36 -3.42 -33.40
N ASN A 212 8.30 -2.11 -33.55
CA ASN A 212 7.46 -1.47 -34.57
C ASN A 212 7.91 -1.79 -36.00
N THR A 213 9.17 -2.18 -36.20
CA THR A 213 9.71 -2.63 -37.50
C THR A 213 9.31 -4.05 -37.88
N PHE A 214 8.83 -4.86 -36.92
CA PHE A 214 8.49 -6.26 -37.16
C PHE A 214 7.18 -6.44 -37.93
N ASP A 215 7.00 -7.58 -38.60
CA ASP A 215 5.82 -7.90 -39.43
C ASP A 215 4.67 -8.45 -38.55
N PHE A 216 4.10 -7.56 -37.73
CA PHE A 216 2.91 -7.84 -36.91
C PHE A 216 1.81 -6.82 -37.20
N ALA A 217 0.55 -7.22 -36.98
CA ALA A 217 -0.56 -6.29 -37.00
C ALA A 217 -0.39 -5.17 -35.95
N ASP A 218 -0.78 -3.95 -36.27
CA ASP A 218 -0.57 -2.75 -35.43
C ASP A 218 -1.17 -2.89 -34.02
N LYS A 219 -2.35 -3.51 -33.92
CA LYS A 219 -2.98 -3.81 -32.63
C LYS A 219 -2.07 -4.65 -31.73
N TYR A 220 -1.38 -5.64 -32.31
CA TYR A 220 -0.47 -6.50 -31.56
C TYR A 220 0.84 -5.77 -31.22
N LYS A 221 1.38 -4.97 -32.15
CA LYS A 221 2.55 -4.10 -31.87
C LYS A 221 2.31 -3.20 -30.65
N ASN A 222 1.13 -2.59 -30.55
CA ASN A 222 0.76 -1.77 -29.39
C ASN A 222 0.72 -2.58 -28.08
N GLN A 223 0.21 -3.82 -28.11
CA GLN A 223 0.23 -4.71 -26.94
C GLN A 223 1.66 -5.09 -26.54
N LEU A 224 2.52 -5.38 -27.50
CA LEU A 224 3.94 -5.66 -27.26
C LEU A 224 4.66 -4.45 -26.66
N ALA A 225 4.40 -3.24 -27.19
CA ALA A 225 4.96 -2.01 -26.65
C ALA A 225 4.54 -1.77 -25.18
N ASN A 226 3.27 -2.00 -24.85
CA ASN A 226 2.78 -1.90 -23.48
C ASN A 226 3.44 -2.94 -22.55
N ASN A 227 3.67 -4.16 -23.03
CA ASN A 227 4.38 -5.20 -22.28
C ASN A 227 5.85 -4.84 -22.01
N ILE A 228 6.51 -4.13 -22.93
CA ILE A 228 7.87 -3.59 -22.68
C ILE A 228 7.83 -2.55 -21.55
N LYS A 229 6.87 -1.62 -21.59
CA LYS A 229 6.74 -0.57 -20.56
C LYS A 229 6.47 -1.14 -19.17
N SER A 230 5.68 -2.20 -19.06
CA SER A 230 5.31 -2.80 -17.77
C SER A 230 6.41 -3.66 -17.13
N LYS A 231 7.48 -4.01 -17.86
CA LYS A 231 8.57 -4.89 -17.39
C LYS A 231 9.79 -4.07 -17.03
N ASN A 232 10.64 -4.57 -16.14
CA ASN A 232 11.97 -3.97 -15.95
C ASN A 232 12.84 -4.14 -17.21
N LEU A 233 13.91 -3.35 -17.33
CA LEU A 233 14.74 -3.31 -18.54
C LEU A 233 15.30 -4.67 -18.99
N ASN A 234 15.79 -5.50 -18.05
CA ASN A 234 16.32 -6.83 -18.38
C ASN A 234 15.23 -7.75 -18.91
N GLN A 235 14.07 -7.78 -18.25
CA GLN A 235 12.91 -8.55 -18.69
C GLN A 235 12.35 -8.05 -20.02
N ALA A 236 12.34 -6.73 -20.25
CA ALA A 236 11.92 -6.12 -21.50
C ALA A 236 12.86 -6.52 -22.65
N THR A 237 14.17 -6.52 -22.42
CA THR A 237 15.17 -6.96 -23.40
C THR A 237 14.97 -8.44 -23.78
N SER A 238 14.86 -9.33 -22.79
CA SER A 238 14.61 -10.76 -23.03
C SER A 238 13.28 -11.01 -23.75
N PHE A 239 12.23 -10.25 -23.39
CA PHE A 239 10.94 -10.32 -24.07
C PHE A 239 11.05 -9.91 -25.54
N LYS A 240 11.76 -8.82 -25.85
CA LYS A 240 12.00 -8.38 -27.23
C LYS A 240 12.72 -9.43 -28.05
N GLU A 241 13.73 -10.10 -27.51
CA GLU A 241 14.45 -11.18 -28.22
C GLU A 241 13.54 -12.37 -28.54
N ALA A 242 12.62 -12.74 -27.63
CA ALA A 242 11.63 -13.77 -27.90
C ALA A 242 10.68 -13.37 -29.06
N ILE A 243 10.23 -12.11 -29.09
CA ILE A 243 9.41 -11.58 -30.19
C ILE A 243 10.19 -11.54 -31.51
N LYS A 244 11.47 -11.17 -31.47
CA LYS A 244 12.36 -11.16 -32.64
C LYS A 244 12.50 -12.56 -33.24
N HIS A 245 12.60 -13.59 -32.40
CA HIS A 245 12.61 -14.98 -32.87
C HIS A 245 11.34 -15.32 -33.66
N ILE A 246 10.16 -14.96 -33.13
CA ILE A 246 8.88 -15.15 -33.83
C ILE A 246 8.88 -14.40 -35.16
N ASN A 247 9.29 -13.14 -35.18
CA ASN A 247 9.37 -12.35 -36.42
C ASN A 247 10.31 -12.98 -37.46
N ASN A 248 11.47 -13.48 -37.04
CA ASN A 248 12.40 -14.16 -37.95
C ASN A 248 11.78 -15.45 -38.53
N SER A 249 11.05 -16.22 -37.73
CA SER A 249 10.29 -17.36 -38.24
C SER A 249 9.22 -16.93 -39.24
N LYS A 250 8.52 -15.82 -39.01
CA LYS A 250 7.56 -15.25 -39.97
C LYS A 250 8.23 -14.92 -41.29
N THR A 251 9.39 -14.27 -41.27
CA THR A 251 10.15 -13.95 -42.50
C THR A 251 10.45 -15.21 -43.31
N LYS A 252 10.96 -16.27 -42.68
CA LYS A 252 11.25 -17.56 -43.35
C LYS A 252 10.00 -18.19 -43.97
N VAL A 253 8.87 -18.18 -43.25
CA VAL A 253 7.61 -18.73 -43.76
C VAL A 253 7.09 -17.89 -44.93
N LYS A 254 7.23 -16.55 -44.86
CA LYS A 254 6.86 -15.64 -45.95
C LYS A 254 7.70 -15.88 -47.21
N GLU A 255 9.01 -16.09 -47.06
CA GLU A 255 9.91 -16.49 -48.15
C GLU A 255 9.49 -17.82 -48.76
N PHE A 256 9.14 -18.81 -47.93
CA PHE A 256 8.62 -20.09 -48.41
C PHE A 256 7.31 -19.92 -49.20
N ILE A 257 6.36 -19.12 -48.71
CA ILE A 257 5.09 -18.85 -49.41
C ILE A 257 5.32 -18.16 -50.76
N ASN A 258 6.31 -17.26 -50.83
CA ASN A 258 6.62 -16.48 -52.04
C ASN A 258 7.49 -17.23 -53.06
N ASN A 259 8.15 -18.33 -52.66
CA ASN A 259 9.02 -19.06 -53.56
C ASN A 259 8.17 -19.75 -54.66
N SER A 260 8.38 -19.33 -55.90
CA SER A 260 7.68 -19.86 -57.08
C SER A 260 7.90 -21.36 -57.29
N GLU A 261 9.02 -21.93 -56.83
CA GLU A 261 9.29 -23.37 -56.86
C GLU A 261 8.32 -24.18 -55.99
N ASN A 262 7.68 -23.54 -55.00
CA ASN A 262 6.67 -24.19 -54.17
C ASN A 262 5.28 -24.21 -54.81
N LYS A 263 5.09 -23.52 -55.94
CA LYS A 263 3.87 -23.53 -56.78
C LYS A 263 2.55 -23.23 -56.06
N ILE A 264 2.58 -22.64 -54.86
CA ILE A 264 1.38 -22.34 -54.08
C ILE A 264 0.48 -21.37 -54.88
N PRO A 265 -0.82 -21.66 -55.08
CA PRO A 265 -1.75 -20.80 -55.81
C PRO A 265 -1.85 -19.39 -55.22
N GLU A 266 -2.01 -18.36 -56.05
CA GLU A 266 -1.97 -16.95 -55.63
C GLU A 266 -3.05 -16.59 -54.58
N ASN A 267 -4.26 -17.14 -54.71
CA ASN A 267 -5.31 -16.99 -53.71
C ASN A 267 -4.90 -17.59 -52.35
N LYS A 268 -4.20 -18.74 -52.35
CA LYS A 268 -3.68 -19.38 -51.14
C LYS A 268 -2.48 -18.67 -50.57
N GLN A 269 -1.59 -18.14 -51.39
CA GLN A 269 -0.51 -17.27 -50.91
C GLN A 269 -1.08 -16.05 -50.16
N THR A 270 -2.15 -15.45 -50.67
CA THR A 270 -2.81 -14.30 -50.05
C THR A 270 -3.41 -14.66 -48.68
N GLU A 271 -4.15 -15.78 -48.62
CA GLU A 271 -4.72 -16.32 -47.37
C GLU A 271 -3.64 -16.61 -46.32
N LEU A 272 -2.58 -17.33 -46.71
CA LEU A 272 -1.47 -17.70 -45.83
C LEU A 272 -0.71 -16.46 -45.33
N LYS A 273 -0.50 -15.44 -46.17
CA LYS A 273 0.13 -14.16 -45.77
C LYS A 273 -0.70 -13.42 -44.73
N ASP A 274 -2.03 -13.37 -44.90
CA ASP A 274 -2.93 -12.74 -43.93
C ASP A 274 -2.91 -13.48 -42.58
N LEU A 275 -2.98 -14.81 -42.61
CA LEU A 275 -2.81 -15.64 -41.40
C LEU A 275 -1.45 -15.41 -40.74
N LEU A 276 -0.39 -15.32 -41.53
CA LEU A 276 0.95 -15.06 -41.02
C LEU A 276 1.03 -13.68 -40.37
N THR A 277 0.48 -12.62 -40.97
CA THR A 277 0.45 -11.28 -40.34
C THR A 277 -0.29 -11.31 -39.00
N LYS A 278 -1.37 -12.10 -38.89
CA LYS A 278 -2.14 -12.29 -37.66
C LYS A 278 -1.48 -13.19 -36.62
N ALA A 279 -0.49 -14.01 -37.00
CA ALA A 279 0.23 -14.90 -36.09
C ALA A 279 0.96 -14.13 -34.97
N GLN A 280 0.71 -14.52 -33.72
CA GLN A 280 1.22 -13.85 -32.51
C GLN A 280 2.23 -14.72 -31.75
N SER A 281 2.26 -16.03 -32.01
CA SER A 281 3.11 -17.01 -31.35
C SER A 281 3.89 -17.89 -32.33
N GLN A 282 4.89 -18.61 -31.82
CA GLN A 282 5.63 -19.59 -32.62
C GLN A 282 4.72 -20.72 -33.14
N VAL A 283 3.70 -21.11 -32.36
CA VAL A 283 2.74 -22.14 -32.76
C VAL A 283 1.90 -21.66 -33.93
N ASP A 284 1.42 -20.42 -33.91
CA ASP A 284 0.67 -19.84 -35.03
C ASP A 284 1.51 -19.83 -36.31
N VAL A 285 2.77 -19.41 -36.21
CA VAL A 285 3.71 -19.38 -37.35
C VAL A 285 3.96 -20.79 -37.89
N GLN A 286 4.14 -21.77 -37.00
CA GLN A 286 4.32 -23.17 -37.40
C GLN A 286 3.07 -23.73 -38.09
N ASN A 287 1.88 -23.36 -37.63
CA ASN A 287 0.62 -23.77 -38.26
C ASN A 287 0.51 -23.23 -39.69
N VAL A 288 0.87 -21.95 -39.90
CA VAL A 288 0.90 -21.37 -41.25
C VAL A 288 1.96 -22.04 -42.13
N GLN A 289 3.14 -22.37 -41.57
CA GLN A 289 4.16 -23.11 -42.29
C GLN A 289 3.66 -24.49 -42.76
N ASN A 290 3.00 -25.22 -41.87
CA ASN A 290 2.44 -26.55 -42.17
C ASN A 290 1.37 -26.45 -43.27
N GLN A 291 0.50 -25.44 -43.22
CA GLN A 291 -0.49 -25.20 -44.28
C GLN A 291 0.18 -24.87 -45.62
N ALA A 292 1.24 -24.05 -45.62
CA ALA A 292 1.99 -23.74 -46.85
C ALA A 292 2.66 -24.99 -47.44
N GLN A 293 3.22 -25.85 -46.59
CA GLN A 293 3.81 -27.13 -47.02
C GLN A 293 2.76 -28.08 -47.60
N LEU A 294 1.56 -28.14 -47.00
CA LEU A 294 0.45 -28.92 -47.53
C LEU A 294 0.01 -28.42 -48.91
N GLU A 295 -0.11 -27.11 -49.09
CA GLU A 295 -0.48 -26.54 -50.40
C GLU A 295 0.58 -26.84 -51.47
N LYS A 296 1.88 -26.82 -51.12
CA LYS A 296 2.94 -27.31 -52.01
C LYS A 296 2.75 -28.79 -52.37
N ALA A 297 2.45 -29.64 -51.39
CA ALA A 297 2.22 -31.07 -51.63
C ALA A 297 1.01 -31.32 -52.55
N LYS A 298 -0.08 -30.55 -52.38
CA LYS A 298 -1.24 -30.60 -53.29
C LYS A 298 -0.84 -30.29 -54.73
N GLN A 299 -0.05 -29.25 -54.95
CA GLN A 299 0.34 -28.85 -56.31
C GLN A 299 1.26 -29.87 -56.96
N ASN A 300 2.23 -30.42 -56.22
CA ASN A 300 3.07 -31.51 -56.72
C ASN A 300 2.21 -32.73 -57.13
N ALA A 301 1.21 -33.09 -56.33
CA ALA A 301 0.30 -34.18 -56.65
C ALA A 301 -0.59 -33.89 -57.88
N ILE A 302 -1.07 -32.64 -58.02
CA ILE A 302 -1.84 -32.21 -59.20
C ILE A 302 -1.00 -32.28 -60.47
N ASP A 303 0.26 -31.85 -60.42
CA ASP A 303 1.21 -31.95 -61.54
C ASP A 303 1.40 -33.43 -61.93
N GLU A 304 1.66 -34.31 -60.95
CA GLU A 304 1.79 -35.75 -61.19
C GLU A 304 0.53 -36.35 -61.82
N ILE A 305 -0.67 -36.03 -61.31
CA ILE A 305 -1.95 -36.49 -61.90
C ILE A 305 -2.13 -35.99 -63.33
N SER A 306 -1.71 -34.75 -63.61
CA SER A 306 -1.85 -34.13 -64.92
C SER A 306 -1.01 -34.83 -65.99
N GLU A 307 0.11 -35.45 -65.61
CA GLU A 307 0.99 -36.22 -66.49
C GLU A 307 0.50 -37.65 -66.79
N LEU A 308 -0.40 -38.21 -65.96
CA LEU A 308 -0.91 -39.57 -66.16
C LEU A 308 -1.88 -39.66 -67.35
N ASN A 309 -1.97 -40.83 -68.00
CA ASN A 309 -2.94 -41.10 -69.07
C ASN A 309 -4.21 -41.76 -68.51
N ILE A 310 -5.05 -40.97 -67.82
CA ILE A 310 -6.28 -41.41 -67.15
C ILE A 310 -7.45 -40.45 -67.45
N GLU A 311 -8.69 -40.95 -67.47
CA GLU A 311 -9.88 -40.17 -67.85
C GLU A 311 -10.46 -39.29 -66.71
N ASN A 312 -10.22 -39.64 -65.44
CA ASN A 312 -10.87 -39.03 -64.27
C ASN A 312 -10.04 -37.94 -63.55
N LYS A 313 -9.13 -37.25 -64.26
CA LYS A 313 -8.20 -36.27 -63.67
C LYS A 313 -8.87 -35.19 -62.82
N GLU A 314 -9.93 -34.59 -63.33
CA GLU A 314 -10.61 -33.48 -62.65
C GLU A 314 -11.21 -33.91 -61.30
N GLN A 315 -11.75 -35.14 -61.23
CA GLN A 315 -12.24 -35.72 -59.98
C GLN A 315 -11.09 -35.89 -58.97
N LEU A 316 -9.95 -36.44 -59.40
CA LEU A 316 -8.79 -36.67 -58.54
C LEU A 316 -8.18 -35.35 -58.03
N ILE A 317 -8.11 -34.32 -58.88
CA ILE A 317 -7.67 -32.98 -58.48
C ILE A 317 -8.61 -32.40 -57.41
N ASN A 318 -9.91 -32.57 -57.57
CA ASN A 318 -10.89 -32.14 -56.57
C ASN A 318 -10.76 -32.92 -55.26
N GLU A 319 -10.40 -34.21 -55.30
CA GLU A 319 -10.11 -35.01 -54.11
C GLU A 319 -8.82 -34.54 -53.41
N ILE A 320 -7.74 -34.26 -54.16
CA ILE A 320 -6.47 -33.73 -53.63
C ILE A 320 -6.69 -32.40 -52.90
N ASN A 321 -7.45 -31.48 -53.50
CA ASN A 321 -7.70 -30.16 -52.92
C ASN A 321 -8.47 -30.21 -51.60
N LYS A 322 -9.25 -31.27 -51.37
CA LYS A 322 -10.04 -31.48 -50.14
C LYS A 322 -9.25 -32.13 -49.00
N LYS A 323 -8.08 -32.69 -49.27
CA LYS A 323 -7.23 -33.31 -48.23
C LYS A 323 -6.53 -32.25 -47.39
N ASP A 324 -6.43 -32.54 -46.10
CA ASP A 324 -5.78 -31.75 -45.06
C ASP A 324 -4.43 -32.34 -44.62
N ASP A 325 -4.05 -33.50 -45.17
CA ASP A 325 -2.79 -34.18 -44.86
C ASP A 325 -2.07 -34.70 -46.12
N GLU A 326 -0.73 -34.75 -46.06
CA GLU A 326 0.12 -35.16 -47.18
C GLU A 326 -0.02 -36.65 -47.54
N ALA A 327 -0.24 -37.54 -46.57
CA ALA A 327 -0.40 -38.96 -46.85
C ALA A 327 -1.70 -39.22 -47.61
N GLY A 328 -2.79 -38.55 -47.22
CA GLY A 328 -4.06 -38.56 -47.93
C GLY A 328 -3.93 -38.04 -49.37
N ILE A 329 -3.15 -36.99 -49.60
CA ILE A 329 -2.84 -36.48 -50.95
C ILE A 329 -2.08 -37.53 -51.77
N ARG A 330 -1.00 -38.09 -51.23
CA ARG A 330 -0.18 -39.10 -51.93
C ARG A 330 -0.94 -40.39 -52.20
N SER A 331 -1.88 -40.78 -51.33
CA SER A 331 -2.75 -41.94 -51.53
C SER A 331 -3.57 -41.81 -52.82
N ILE A 332 -4.10 -40.62 -53.11
CA ILE A 332 -4.86 -40.35 -54.35
C ILE A 332 -3.96 -40.54 -55.58
N VAL A 333 -2.71 -40.07 -55.52
CA VAL A 333 -1.73 -40.24 -56.61
C VAL A 333 -1.37 -41.72 -56.81
N ALA A 334 -1.12 -42.47 -55.72
CA ALA A 334 -0.83 -43.91 -55.79
C ALA A 334 -2.00 -44.68 -56.41
N LYS A 335 -3.23 -44.38 -55.99
CA LYS A 335 -4.46 -44.94 -56.56
C LYS A 335 -4.58 -44.66 -58.06
N ALA A 336 -4.29 -43.43 -58.48
CA ALA A 336 -4.32 -43.04 -59.89
C ALA A 336 -3.27 -43.76 -60.75
N LYS A 337 -2.11 -44.11 -60.16
CA LYS A 337 -1.06 -44.92 -60.79
C LYS A 337 -1.38 -46.42 -60.80
N GLY A 338 -2.46 -46.86 -60.15
CA GLY A 338 -2.82 -48.27 -60.01
C GLY A 338 -2.07 -49.01 -58.91
N ASP A 339 -1.33 -48.31 -58.04
CA ASP A 339 -0.62 -48.90 -56.90
C ASP A 339 -1.56 -49.02 -55.69
N VAL A 340 -2.35 -50.10 -55.69
CA VAL A 340 -3.38 -50.36 -54.68
C VAL A 340 -2.77 -50.48 -53.28
N LEU A 341 -1.63 -51.17 -53.14
CA LEU A 341 -1.01 -51.40 -51.83
C LEU A 341 -0.46 -50.09 -51.25
N GLU A 342 0.26 -49.28 -52.03
CA GLU A 342 0.76 -48.00 -51.55
C GLU A 342 -0.39 -47.03 -51.22
N SER A 343 -1.47 -47.04 -52.02
CA SER A 343 -2.68 -46.29 -51.72
C SER A 343 -3.28 -46.67 -50.37
N GLU A 344 -3.43 -47.97 -50.08
CA GLU A 344 -3.95 -48.48 -48.80
C GLU A 344 -3.05 -48.09 -47.62
N LYS A 345 -1.73 -48.18 -47.78
CA LYS A 345 -0.75 -47.77 -46.75
C LYS A 345 -0.86 -46.29 -46.40
N LEU A 346 -0.93 -45.43 -47.42
CA LEU A 346 -0.99 -43.98 -47.25
C LEU A 346 -2.35 -43.54 -46.68
N GLU A 347 -3.45 -44.18 -47.07
CA GLU A 347 -4.76 -43.91 -46.49
C GLU A 347 -4.83 -44.31 -45.00
N ALA A 348 -4.20 -45.44 -44.65
CA ALA A 348 -4.07 -45.85 -43.25
C ALA A 348 -3.17 -44.92 -42.44
N GLU A 349 -2.06 -44.44 -43.02
CA GLU A 349 -1.19 -43.44 -42.39
C GLU A 349 -1.95 -42.13 -42.09
N SER A 350 -2.73 -41.63 -43.05
CA SER A 350 -3.60 -40.46 -42.89
C SER A 350 -4.59 -40.65 -41.73
N LYS A 351 -5.37 -41.74 -41.75
CA LYS A 351 -6.34 -42.07 -40.67
C LYS A 351 -5.71 -42.16 -39.29
N ILE A 352 -4.52 -42.75 -39.16
CA ILE A 352 -3.84 -42.90 -37.87
C ILE A 352 -3.32 -41.56 -37.34
N ARG A 353 -2.84 -40.68 -38.21
CA ARG A 353 -2.34 -39.35 -37.81
C ARG A 353 -3.46 -38.51 -37.18
N ASP A 354 -4.69 -38.67 -37.64
CA ASP A 354 -5.86 -37.92 -37.16
C ASP A 354 -6.44 -38.41 -35.81
N LEU A 355 -5.90 -39.48 -35.23
CA LEU A 355 -6.40 -40.03 -33.96
C LEU A 355 -5.94 -39.20 -32.75
N ASP A 356 -6.80 -38.34 -32.21
CA ASP A 356 -6.48 -37.39 -31.14
C ASP A 356 -6.07 -38.01 -29.78
N PHE A 357 -6.50 -39.24 -29.49
CA PHE A 357 -6.28 -39.92 -28.20
C PHE A 357 -5.23 -41.04 -28.27
N ILE A 358 -4.45 -41.08 -29.36
CA ILE A 358 -3.33 -42.00 -29.52
C ILE A 358 -2.01 -41.23 -29.45
N SER A 359 -1.05 -41.77 -28.71
CA SER A 359 0.26 -41.15 -28.54
C SER A 359 1.01 -41.08 -29.86
N ASN A 360 1.84 -40.04 -30.05
CA ASN A 360 2.65 -39.93 -31.27
C ASN A 360 3.64 -41.10 -31.44
N ASN A 361 4.09 -41.69 -30.32
CA ASN A 361 4.93 -42.89 -30.34
C ASN A 361 4.16 -44.10 -30.90
N GLU A 362 2.95 -44.35 -30.39
CA GLU A 362 2.10 -45.45 -30.85
C GLU A 362 1.69 -45.23 -32.32
N LYS A 363 1.34 -44.00 -32.72
CA LYS A 363 1.10 -43.64 -34.14
C LYS A 363 2.32 -44.00 -35.00
N THR A 364 3.52 -43.58 -34.60
CA THR A 364 4.75 -43.79 -35.38
C THR A 364 5.07 -45.28 -35.54
N GLN A 365 4.96 -46.06 -34.46
CA GLN A 365 5.20 -47.51 -34.49
C GLN A 365 4.25 -48.23 -35.45
N ASN A 366 2.95 -47.91 -35.39
CA ASN A 366 1.95 -48.52 -36.25
C ASN A 366 2.07 -48.07 -37.72
N ILE A 367 2.35 -46.79 -37.97
CA ILE A 367 2.66 -46.29 -39.32
C ILE A 367 3.88 -47.02 -39.91
N TYR A 368 4.92 -47.28 -39.10
CA TYR A 368 6.08 -48.06 -39.54
C TYR A 368 5.70 -49.50 -39.91
N GLN A 369 4.83 -50.16 -39.14
CA GLN A 369 4.34 -51.50 -39.46
C GLN A 369 3.55 -51.52 -40.79
N ILE A 370 2.70 -50.51 -41.00
CA ILE A 370 1.94 -50.33 -42.25
C ILE A 370 2.88 -50.09 -43.45
N LYS A 371 3.90 -49.26 -43.30
CA LYS A 371 4.88 -49.02 -44.37
C LYS A 371 5.59 -50.30 -44.83
N ASN A 372 5.85 -51.22 -43.90
CA ASN A 372 6.54 -52.48 -44.16
C ASN A 372 5.62 -53.63 -44.60
N THR A 373 4.31 -53.41 -44.74
CA THR A 373 3.38 -54.45 -45.21
C THR A 373 3.64 -54.78 -46.69
N THR A 374 3.44 -56.04 -47.10
CA THR A 374 3.53 -56.52 -48.48
C THR A 374 2.15 -56.90 -48.99
N ASN A 375 2.05 -57.31 -50.27
CA ASN A 375 0.79 -57.79 -50.84
C ASN A 375 0.26 -59.04 -50.13
N GLU A 376 1.14 -59.87 -49.54
CA GLU A 376 0.77 -61.13 -48.88
C GLU A 376 0.08 -60.91 -47.53
N ASN A 377 0.33 -59.79 -46.86
CA ASN A 377 -0.22 -59.48 -45.54
C ASN A 377 -0.97 -58.15 -45.48
N LYS A 378 -1.46 -57.65 -46.63
CA LYS A 378 -2.19 -56.37 -46.71
C LYS A 378 -3.39 -56.24 -45.78
N GLU A 379 -4.04 -57.35 -45.42
CA GLU A 379 -5.15 -57.38 -44.45
C GLU A 379 -4.74 -56.84 -43.06
N GLN A 380 -3.45 -56.88 -42.73
CA GLN A 380 -2.92 -56.30 -41.49
C GLN A 380 -3.10 -54.78 -41.42
N ILE A 381 -3.13 -54.07 -42.55
CA ILE A 381 -3.32 -52.61 -42.60
C ILE A 381 -4.68 -52.26 -41.97
N ASN A 382 -5.75 -52.91 -42.42
CA ASN A 382 -7.10 -52.65 -41.91
C ASN A 382 -7.22 -53.02 -40.42
N LYS A 383 -6.61 -54.13 -40.01
CA LYS A 383 -6.61 -54.57 -38.61
C LYS A 383 -5.94 -53.53 -37.69
N ILE A 384 -4.77 -53.01 -38.07
CA ILE A 384 -4.06 -51.98 -37.29
C ILE A 384 -4.91 -50.71 -37.17
N VAL A 385 -5.50 -50.25 -38.28
CA VAL A 385 -6.36 -49.04 -38.28
C VAL A 385 -7.59 -49.24 -37.40
N GLU A 386 -8.26 -50.39 -37.49
CA GLU A 386 -9.44 -50.69 -36.68
C GLU A 386 -9.11 -50.76 -35.18
N GLU A 387 -8.03 -51.45 -34.81
CA GLU A 387 -7.58 -51.53 -33.41
C GLU A 387 -7.28 -50.15 -32.82
N LEU A 388 -6.54 -49.30 -33.53
CA LEU A 388 -6.23 -47.94 -33.09
C LEU A 388 -7.47 -47.05 -33.06
N THR A 389 -8.38 -47.17 -34.03
CA THR A 389 -9.62 -46.38 -34.07
C THR A 389 -10.51 -46.72 -32.88
N ASN A 390 -10.66 -48.02 -32.56
CA ASN A 390 -11.41 -48.49 -31.41
C ASN A 390 -10.77 -48.01 -30.09
N LYS A 391 -9.44 -48.11 -29.97
CA LYS A 391 -8.71 -47.62 -28.80
C LYS A 391 -8.84 -46.10 -28.62
N ASN A 392 -8.75 -45.34 -29.72
CA ASN A 392 -8.94 -43.89 -29.73
C ASN A 392 -10.34 -43.54 -29.22
N LYS A 393 -11.37 -44.22 -29.74
CA LYS A 393 -12.77 -44.01 -29.33
C LYS A 393 -12.99 -44.35 -27.87
N GLU A 394 -12.42 -45.45 -27.38
CA GLU A 394 -12.49 -45.82 -25.96
C GLU A 394 -11.91 -44.73 -25.05
N LYS A 395 -10.70 -44.25 -25.36
CA LYS A 395 -10.03 -43.17 -24.60
C LYS A 395 -10.78 -41.84 -24.68
N GLN A 396 -11.29 -41.50 -25.86
CA GLN A 396 -12.11 -40.31 -26.05
C GLN A 396 -13.38 -40.37 -25.20
N ASP A 397 -14.10 -41.48 -25.23
CA ASP A 397 -15.31 -41.69 -24.43
C ASP A 397 -15.01 -41.65 -22.93
N LEU A 398 -13.88 -42.22 -22.48
CA LEU A 398 -13.42 -42.11 -21.10
C LEU A 398 -13.24 -40.65 -20.69
N PHE A 399 -12.59 -39.85 -21.53
CA PHE A 399 -12.37 -38.43 -21.26
C PHE A 399 -13.66 -37.61 -21.29
N ASP A 400 -14.42 -37.69 -22.38
CA ASP A 400 -15.62 -36.89 -22.61
C ASP A 400 -16.69 -37.17 -21.54
N LYS A 401 -16.90 -38.44 -21.16
CA LYS A 401 -17.95 -38.81 -20.19
C LYS A 401 -17.56 -38.58 -18.73
N ASN A 402 -16.28 -38.73 -18.38
CA ASN A 402 -15.87 -38.78 -16.97
C ASN A 402 -15.04 -37.58 -16.52
N ILE A 403 -14.36 -36.87 -17.42
CA ILE A 403 -13.34 -35.86 -17.07
C ILE A 403 -13.70 -34.48 -17.60
N LYS A 404 -13.98 -34.36 -18.91
CA LYS A 404 -14.06 -33.08 -19.64
C LYS A 404 -14.98 -32.02 -19.05
N HIS A 405 -16.14 -32.43 -18.53
CA HIS A 405 -17.19 -31.53 -18.09
C HIS A 405 -17.18 -31.25 -16.58
N SER A 406 -16.05 -31.49 -15.91
CA SER A 406 -15.94 -31.26 -14.46
C SER A 406 -15.61 -29.79 -14.14
N ASP A 407 -16.55 -29.09 -13.50
CA ASP A 407 -16.46 -27.69 -13.08
C ASP A 407 -15.62 -27.46 -11.80
N MET A 408 -15.34 -28.55 -11.07
CA MET A 408 -14.58 -28.60 -9.82
C MET A 408 -13.05 -28.57 -10.01
N PHE A 409 -12.58 -28.58 -11.26
CA PHE A 409 -11.16 -28.57 -11.61
C PHE A 409 -10.86 -27.42 -12.56
N THR A 410 -9.59 -27.04 -12.62
CA THR A 410 -9.11 -26.08 -13.62
C THR A 410 -9.00 -26.74 -14.98
N GLU A 411 -9.18 -25.95 -16.04
CA GLU A 411 -9.01 -26.43 -17.42
C GLU A 411 -7.59 -27.00 -17.66
N GLN A 412 -6.58 -26.40 -17.02
CA GLN A 412 -5.22 -26.92 -17.04
C GLN A 412 -5.14 -28.37 -16.53
N PHE A 413 -5.70 -28.65 -15.36
CA PHE A 413 -5.67 -30.01 -14.81
C PHE A 413 -6.46 -30.99 -15.68
N ILE A 414 -7.61 -30.58 -16.24
CA ILE A 414 -8.38 -31.39 -17.19
C ILE A 414 -7.53 -31.75 -18.43
N ASN A 415 -6.79 -30.78 -18.98
CA ASN A 415 -5.89 -31.00 -20.12
C ASN A 415 -4.71 -31.91 -19.75
N GLU A 416 -4.16 -31.81 -18.54
CA GLU A 416 -3.14 -32.74 -18.04
C GLU A 416 -3.66 -34.18 -18.00
N GLN A 417 -4.91 -34.41 -17.54
CA GLN A 417 -5.50 -35.75 -17.57
C GLN A 417 -5.74 -36.25 -19.00
N LYS A 418 -6.17 -35.38 -19.92
CA LYS A 418 -6.26 -35.71 -21.36
C LYS A 418 -4.91 -36.21 -21.87
N ASN A 419 -3.84 -35.47 -21.59
CA ASN A 419 -2.48 -35.82 -22.04
C ASN A 419 -2.00 -37.14 -21.42
N LYS A 420 -2.30 -37.41 -20.15
CA LYS A 420 -2.00 -38.71 -19.52
C LYS A 420 -2.74 -39.85 -20.22
N LEU A 421 -4.02 -39.68 -20.58
CA LEU A 421 -4.79 -40.67 -21.33
C LEU A 421 -4.21 -40.89 -22.74
N VAL A 422 -3.85 -39.83 -23.46
CA VAL A 422 -3.25 -39.92 -24.80
C VAL A 422 -1.95 -40.73 -24.76
N ASN A 423 -1.09 -40.43 -23.78
CA ASN A 423 0.25 -41.02 -23.67
C ASN A 423 0.31 -42.39 -22.99
N GLU A 424 -0.80 -42.90 -22.46
CA GLU A 424 -0.83 -44.21 -21.79
C GLU A 424 -1.39 -45.27 -22.73
N ASP A 425 -0.55 -46.21 -23.14
CA ASP A 425 -0.93 -47.23 -24.11
C ASP A 425 -1.64 -48.43 -23.45
N ASN A 426 -1.41 -48.66 -22.15
CA ASN A 426 -1.98 -49.79 -21.41
C ASN A 426 -3.39 -49.49 -20.89
N LYS A 427 -4.32 -50.40 -21.19
CA LYS A 427 -5.75 -50.28 -20.84
C LYS A 427 -6.02 -50.16 -19.35
N ASP A 428 -5.36 -50.98 -18.54
CA ASP A 428 -5.56 -50.94 -17.09
C ASP A 428 -5.05 -49.62 -16.50
N LYS A 429 -3.96 -49.09 -17.04
CA LYS A 429 -3.39 -47.82 -16.58
C LYS A 429 -4.22 -46.62 -16.99
N TYR A 430 -4.74 -46.54 -18.21
CA TYR A 430 -5.63 -45.41 -18.56
C TYR A 430 -7.00 -45.50 -17.87
N ASN A 431 -7.49 -46.71 -17.57
CA ASN A 431 -8.67 -46.89 -16.71
C ASN A 431 -8.40 -46.46 -15.27
N LYS A 432 -7.17 -46.64 -14.77
CA LYS A 432 -6.75 -46.11 -13.49
C LYS A 432 -6.81 -44.58 -13.45
N ILE A 433 -6.40 -43.89 -14.52
CA ILE A 433 -6.51 -42.41 -14.62
C ILE A 433 -7.96 -41.95 -14.39
N LYS A 434 -8.93 -42.61 -15.01
CA LYS A 434 -10.36 -42.34 -14.79
C LYS A 434 -10.75 -42.54 -13.32
N ASN A 435 -10.34 -43.64 -12.70
CA ASN A 435 -10.70 -43.96 -11.32
C ASN A 435 -10.04 -43.00 -10.31
N ASP A 436 -8.78 -42.63 -10.53
CA ASP A 436 -8.05 -41.67 -9.72
C ASP A 436 -8.73 -40.28 -9.80
N PHE A 437 -9.13 -39.85 -11.01
CA PHE A 437 -9.90 -38.62 -11.20
C PHE A 437 -11.25 -38.64 -10.48
N ALA A 438 -12.00 -39.75 -10.59
CA ALA A 438 -13.29 -39.90 -9.91
C ALA A 438 -13.14 -39.84 -8.39
N THR A 439 -12.09 -40.46 -7.84
CA THR A 439 -11.78 -40.41 -6.41
C THR A 439 -11.51 -38.99 -5.94
N LEU A 440 -10.69 -38.24 -6.67
CA LEU A 440 -10.43 -36.82 -6.37
C LEU A 440 -11.69 -35.98 -6.44
N LYS A 441 -12.56 -36.24 -7.44
CA LYS A 441 -13.83 -35.54 -7.58
C LYS A 441 -14.71 -35.76 -6.36
N THR A 442 -14.90 -37.00 -5.92
CA THR A 442 -15.67 -37.32 -4.71
C THR A 442 -15.09 -36.64 -3.47
N GLN A 443 -13.77 -36.67 -3.28
CA GLN A 443 -13.14 -35.98 -2.15
C GLN A 443 -13.40 -34.46 -2.15
N LYS A 444 -13.38 -33.82 -3.34
CA LYS A 444 -13.74 -32.41 -3.46
C LYS A 444 -15.22 -32.17 -3.17
N GLU A 445 -16.12 -33.04 -3.65
CA GLU A 445 -17.57 -32.93 -3.40
C GLU A 445 -17.85 -33.03 -1.89
N ASP A 446 -17.23 -33.98 -1.22
CA ASP A 446 -17.34 -34.16 0.23
C ASP A 446 -16.87 -32.92 0.99
N LEU A 447 -15.73 -32.33 0.61
CA LEU A 447 -15.24 -31.12 1.26
C LEU A 447 -16.12 -29.89 0.96
N ILE A 448 -16.65 -29.76 -0.26
CA ILE A 448 -17.63 -28.71 -0.58
C ILE A 448 -18.87 -28.85 0.29
N ASN A 449 -19.40 -30.07 0.42
CA ASN A 449 -20.55 -30.35 1.28
C ASN A 449 -20.27 -30.00 2.75
N LYS A 450 -19.07 -30.30 3.25
CA LYS A 450 -18.62 -29.87 4.60
C LYS A 450 -18.56 -28.34 4.71
N LEU A 451 -17.98 -27.65 3.73
CA LEU A 451 -17.87 -26.18 3.72
C LEU A 451 -19.26 -25.52 3.72
N ASP A 452 -20.20 -26.05 2.95
CA ASP A 452 -21.56 -25.50 2.88
C ASP A 452 -22.42 -25.85 4.09
N ASN A 453 -22.15 -26.98 4.75
CA ASN A 453 -22.82 -27.38 5.97
C ASN A 453 -22.44 -26.47 7.16
N LYS A 454 -23.39 -25.65 7.61
CA LYS A 454 -23.22 -24.78 8.78
C LYS A 454 -22.91 -25.54 10.07
N ALA A 455 -23.28 -26.83 10.19
CA ALA A 455 -22.95 -27.61 11.37
C ALA A 455 -21.45 -27.97 11.45
N THR A 456 -20.77 -28.11 10.31
CA THR A 456 -19.35 -28.48 10.25
C THR A 456 -18.44 -27.28 10.45
N PHE A 457 -18.72 -26.17 9.77
CA PHE A 457 -17.95 -24.92 9.90
C PHE A 457 -18.87 -23.74 10.22
N PRO A 458 -19.40 -23.66 11.46
CA PRO A 458 -20.39 -22.65 11.85
C PRO A 458 -19.86 -21.21 11.87
N TYR A 459 -18.54 -21.02 11.94
CA TYR A 459 -17.92 -19.70 12.08
C TYR A 459 -17.29 -19.18 10.79
N LEU A 460 -17.45 -19.89 9.67
CA LEU A 460 -16.99 -19.44 8.35
C LEU A 460 -18.11 -18.73 7.60
N GLY A 461 -17.83 -17.51 7.15
CA GLY A 461 -18.74 -16.71 6.34
C GLY A 461 -18.71 -17.08 4.86
N GLY A 462 -19.59 -16.46 4.06
CA GLY A 462 -19.66 -16.72 2.62
C GLY A 462 -18.36 -16.44 1.87
N LYS A 463 -17.63 -15.38 2.26
CA LYS A 463 -16.34 -15.02 1.65
C LYS A 463 -15.26 -16.08 1.90
N ASP A 464 -15.12 -16.57 3.14
CA ASP A 464 -14.16 -17.62 3.47
C ASP A 464 -14.46 -18.90 2.70
N LYS A 465 -15.74 -19.33 2.69
CA LYS A 465 -16.18 -20.52 1.96
C LYS A 465 -15.86 -20.40 0.49
N GLN A 466 -16.09 -19.24 -0.12
CA GLN A 466 -15.76 -19.01 -1.52
C GLN A 466 -14.26 -19.06 -1.79
N ASN A 467 -13.44 -18.45 -0.93
CA ASN A 467 -11.97 -18.50 -1.07
C ASN A 467 -11.44 -19.94 -0.94
N LEU A 468 -11.95 -20.70 0.03
CA LEU A 468 -11.59 -22.11 0.23
C LEU A 468 -12.05 -22.97 -0.96
N LYS A 469 -13.26 -22.74 -1.51
CA LYS A 469 -13.70 -23.38 -2.76
C LYS A 469 -12.81 -23.06 -3.94
N ASN A 470 -12.34 -21.81 -4.07
CA ASN A 470 -11.41 -21.40 -5.10
C ASN A 470 -10.05 -22.11 -4.95
N LYS A 471 -9.51 -22.20 -3.73
CA LYS A 471 -8.30 -22.98 -3.43
C LYS A 471 -8.50 -24.47 -3.72
N LEU A 472 -9.64 -25.03 -3.34
CA LEU A 472 -9.99 -26.42 -3.61
C LEU A 472 -10.05 -26.71 -5.11
N LYS A 473 -10.52 -25.77 -5.94
CA LYS A 473 -10.49 -25.90 -7.40
C LYS A 473 -9.06 -26.05 -7.95
N GLN A 474 -8.08 -25.42 -7.30
CA GLN A 474 -6.65 -25.52 -7.64
C GLN A 474 -5.95 -26.78 -7.10
N ALA A 475 -6.53 -27.46 -6.11
CA ALA A 475 -5.98 -28.70 -5.58
C ALA A 475 -6.02 -29.82 -6.64
N ILE A 476 -4.89 -30.51 -6.86
CA ILE A 476 -4.71 -31.50 -7.94
C ILE A 476 -4.53 -32.93 -7.42
N ASP A 477 -4.45 -33.12 -6.11
CA ASP A 477 -4.26 -34.41 -5.47
C ASP A 477 -4.96 -34.47 -4.10
N SER A 478 -5.00 -35.67 -3.50
CA SER A 478 -5.66 -35.88 -2.20
C SER A 478 -5.02 -35.08 -1.06
N GLU A 479 -3.72 -34.81 -1.13
CA GLU A 479 -2.99 -34.13 -0.05
C GLU A 479 -3.29 -32.63 -0.05
N SER A 480 -3.26 -32.00 -1.23
CA SER A 480 -3.67 -30.61 -1.41
C SER A 480 -5.14 -30.37 -1.03
N ILE A 481 -6.03 -31.34 -1.27
CA ILE A 481 -7.42 -31.28 -0.78
C ILE A 481 -7.46 -31.28 0.77
N LYS A 482 -6.69 -32.15 1.43
CA LYS A 482 -6.63 -32.21 2.90
C LYS A 482 -6.06 -30.93 3.51
N GLU A 483 -5.07 -30.30 2.88
CA GLU A 483 -4.54 -29.02 3.37
C GLU A 483 -5.59 -27.92 3.30
N VAL A 484 -6.46 -27.89 2.29
CA VAL A 484 -7.60 -26.96 2.26
C VAL A 484 -8.60 -27.25 3.39
N GLU A 485 -8.89 -28.51 3.68
CA GLU A 485 -9.75 -28.90 4.82
C GLU A 485 -9.16 -28.48 6.18
N LYS A 486 -7.85 -28.64 6.34
CA LYS A 486 -7.11 -28.20 7.53
C LYS A 486 -7.12 -26.69 7.68
N GLU A 487 -6.94 -25.94 6.59
CA GLU A 487 -7.05 -24.48 6.58
C GLU A 487 -8.45 -24.03 7.01
N ALA A 488 -9.51 -24.66 6.46
CA ALA A 488 -10.90 -24.38 6.85
C ALA A 488 -11.12 -24.63 8.35
N SER A 489 -10.61 -25.74 8.86
CA SER A 489 -10.70 -26.12 10.28
C SER A 489 -9.98 -25.12 11.19
N GLN A 490 -8.77 -24.71 10.82
CA GLN A 490 -8.00 -23.74 11.58
C GLN A 490 -8.67 -22.36 11.60
N LEU A 491 -9.12 -21.88 10.45
CA LEU A 491 -9.80 -20.58 10.36
C LEU A 491 -11.10 -20.57 11.16
N ASN A 492 -11.88 -21.65 11.10
CA ASN A 492 -13.10 -21.80 11.89
C ASN A 492 -12.81 -21.77 13.41
N ALA A 493 -11.76 -22.46 13.86
CA ALA A 493 -11.34 -22.46 15.26
C ALA A 493 -10.83 -21.08 15.71
N ASP A 494 -10.05 -20.39 14.88
CA ASP A 494 -9.55 -19.04 15.16
C ASP A 494 -10.71 -18.04 15.33
N LYS A 495 -11.72 -18.09 14.44
CA LYS A 495 -12.91 -17.24 14.55
C LYS A 495 -13.77 -17.60 15.77
N GLN A 496 -13.93 -18.89 16.09
CA GLN A 496 -14.60 -19.33 17.31
C GLN A 496 -13.94 -18.75 18.57
N LYS A 497 -12.61 -18.75 18.60
CA LYS A 497 -11.84 -18.18 19.71
C LYS A 497 -12.14 -16.69 19.86
N LEU A 498 -12.10 -15.93 18.77
CA LEU A 498 -12.40 -14.50 18.77
C LEU A 498 -13.82 -14.20 19.26
N ILE A 499 -14.82 -14.95 18.77
CA ILE A 499 -16.21 -14.84 19.24
C ILE A 499 -16.31 -15.10 20.74
N SER A 500 -15.59 -16.11 21.25
CA SER A 500 -15.54 -16.41 22.69
C SER A 500 -14.83 -15.31 23.50
N GLU A 501 -13.91 -14.56 22.89
CA GLU A 501 -13.27 -13.40 23.52
C GLU A 501 -14.19 -12.18 23.52
N VAL A 502 -14.99 -11.96 22.47
CA VAL A 502 -16.06 -10.94 22.43
C VAL A 502 -17.02 -11.11 23.61
N ASP A 503 -17.37 -12.35 23.94
CA ASP A 503 -18.25 -12.63 25.08
C ASP A 503 -17.71 -12.14 26.43
N LYS A 504 -16.38 -12.11 26.58
CA LYS A 504 -15.69 -11.68 27.81
C LYS A 504 -15.54 -10.16 27.93
N LEU A 505 -15.81 -9.40 26.87
CA LEU A 505 -15.79 -7.93 26.93
C LEU A 505 -16.98 -7.43 27.76
N GLU A 506 -16.84 -6.31 28.46
CA GLU A 506 -17.93 -5.76 29.31
C GLU A 506 -18.20 -4.32 28.87
N LYS A 507 -19.39 -3.80 29.17
CA LYS A 507 -19.81 -2.41 28.83
C LYS A 507 -20.02 -2.18 27.33
N VAL A 508 -20.18 -3.25 26.55
CA VAL A 508 -20.43 -3.22 25.10
C VAL A 508 -21.49 -4.24 24.68
N GLU A 509 -22.41 -4.57 25.59
CA GLU A 509 -23.40 -5.64 25.43
C GLU A 509 -24.29 -5.44 24.19
N ALA A 510 -24.60 -4.19 23.85
CA ALA A 510 -25.41 -3.85 22.69
C ALA A 510 -24.74 -4.20 21.34
N ASP A 511 -23.40 -4.19 21.29
CA ASP A 511 -22.64 -4.39 20.04
C ASP A 511 -22.17 -5.84 19.85
N LYS A 512 -22.16 -6.66 20.92
CA LYS A 512 -21.60 -8.02 20.90
C LYS A 512 -22.20 -8.88 19.79
N ALA A 513 -23.52 -8.86 19.62
CA ALA A 513 -24.21 -9.68 18.63
C ALA A 513 -23.76 -9.33 17.20
N SER A 514 -23.78 -8.04 16.85
CA SER A 514 -23.34 -7.57 15.53
C SER A 514 -21.85 -7.83 15.28
N THR A 515 -20.99 -7.66 16.29
CA THR A 515 -19.54 -7.93 16.12
C THR A 515 -19.28 -9.41 15.88
N LYS A 516 -19.98 -10.33 16.55
CA LYS A 516 -19.85 -11.77 16.28
C LYS A 516 -20.24 -12.11 14.84
N GLU A 517 -21.33 -11.54 14.35
CA GLU A 517 -21.75 -11.73 12.96
C GLU A 517 -20.74 -11.17 11.96
N GLN A 518 -20.17 -10.00 12.25
CA GLN A 518 -19.10 -9.40 11.44
C GLN A 518 -17.84 -10.28 11.43
N ILE A 519 -17.44 -10.87 12.56
CA ILE A 519 -16.30 -11.81 12.64
C ILE A 519 -16.55 -13.04 11.78
N ILE A 520 -17.76 -13.62 11.83
CA ILE A 520 -18.13 -14.76 10.98
C ILE A 520 -17.99 -14.38 9.50
N ASN A 521 -18.50 -13.20 9.11
CA ASN A 521 -18.51 -12.73 7.73
C ASN A 521 -17.22 -12.07 7.23
N ALA A 522 -16.22 -11.88 8.10
CA ALA A 522 -14.92 -11.31 7.77
C ALA A 522 -14.17 -12.18 6.74
N ASN A 523 -13.34 -11.57 5.90
CA ASN A 523 -12.54 -12.26 4.90
C ASN A 523 -11.20 -12.73 5.53
N GLY A 524 -11.19 -13.96 6.05
CA GLY A 524 -10.02 -14.53 6.71
C GLY A 524 -9.81 -14.07 8.15
N LYS A 525 -8.65 -14.43 8.70
CA LYS A 525 -8.29 -14.26 10.12
C LYS A 525 -8.01 -12.80 10.49
N ASP A 526 -7.26 -12.09 9.66
CA ASP A 526 -6.76 -10.76 10.01
C ASP A 526 -7.88 -9.73 10.09
N GLU A 527 -8.85 -9.80 9.16
CA GLU A 527 -10.03 -8.93 9.21
C GLU A 527 -10.90 -9.26 10.44
N ALA A 528 -11.09 -10.55 10.76
CA ALA A 528 -11.79 -10.96 11.97
C ALA A 528 -11.11 -10.44 13.24
N GLN A 529 -9.78 -10.52 13.31
CA GLN A 529 -8.98 -10.01 14.44
C GLN A 529 -9.15 -8.50 14.60
N ARG A 530 -9.09 -7.74 13.49
CA ARG A 530 -9.29 -6.28 13.50
C ARG A 530 -10.65 -5.88 14.05
N ILE A 531 -11.71 -6.57 13.62
CA ILE A 531 -13.08 -6.33 14.11
C ILE A 531 -13.17 -6.55 15.63
N TYR A 532 -12.54 -7.60 16.15
CA TYR A 532 -12.47 -7.84 17.58
C TYR A 532 -11.67 -6.74 18.32
N ASP A 533 -10.52 -6.33 17.79
CA ASP A 533 -9.66 -5.32 18.42
C ASP A 533 -10.36 -3.94 18.49
N GLU A 534 -11.17 -3.59 17.50
CA GLU A 534 -12.02 -2.39 17.49
C GLU A 534 -13.04 -2.43 18.64
N LEU A 535 -13.76 -3.55 18.83
CA LEU A 535 -14.71 -3.69 19.94
C LEU A 535 -14.00 -3.70 21.30
N LYS A 536 -12.83 -4.34 21.40
CA LYS A 536 -12.01 -4.37 22.62
C LYS A 536 -11.56 -2.96 23.02
N ALA A 537 -11.15 -2.14 22.06
CA ALA A 537 -10.79 -0.74 22.30
C ALA A 537 -12.01 0.06 22.82
N LYS A 538 -13.19 -0.12 22.21
CA LYS A 538 -14.43 0.50 22.68
C LYS A 538 -14.80 0.07 24.11
N SER A 539 -14.74 -1.23 24.41
CA SER A 539 -14.95 -1.78 25.75
C SER A 539 -14.01 -1.14 26.78
N ASN A 540 -12.72 -1.01 26.44
CA ASN A 540 -11.76 -0.37 27.34
C ASN A 540 -12.08 1.11 27.57
N LYS A 541 -12.49 1.85 26.53
CA LYS A 541 -12.90 3.25 26.64
C LYS A 541 -14.14 3.41 27.53
N GLU A 542 -15.17 2.59 27.34
CA GLU A 542 -16.39 2.64 28.15
C GLU A 542 -16.14 2.27 29.62
N LYS A 543 -15.25 1.30 29.89
CA LYS A 543 -14.83 0.99 31.27
C LYS A 543 -14.13 2.16 31.96
N VAL A 544 -13.41 2.98 31.21
CA VAL A 544 -12.76 4.19 31.72
C VAL A 544 -13.81 5.27 31.98
N ASN A 545 -14.73 5.50 31.03
CA ASN A 545 -15.81 6.47 31.16
C ASN A 545 -16.75 6.16 32.33
N SER A 546 -17.15 4.89 32.52
CA SER A 546 -18.01 4.50 33.64
C SER A 546 -17.36 4.75 35.00
N LYS A 547 -16.04 4.54 35.10
CA LYS A 547 -15.29 4.84 36.32
C LYS A 547 -15.11 6.34 36.55
N ALA A 548 -14.97 7.13 35.48
CA ALA A 548 -14.94 8.59 35.57
C ALA A 548 -16.29 9.15 36.03
N ALA A 549 -17.40 8.55 35.60
CA ALA A 549 -18.74 8.90 36.08
C ALA A 549 -18.92 8.57 37.58
N GLU A 550 -18.50 7.37 38.03
CA GLU A 550 -18.51 7.01 39.47
C GLU A 550 -17.66 7.97 40.33
N TYR A 551 -16.55 8.47 39.77
CA TYR A 551 -15.70 9.46 40.43
C TYR A 551 -16.43 10.81 40.58
N ASN A 552 -17.12 11.26 39.52
CA ASN A 552 -17.90 12.51 39.55
C ASN A 552 -19.11 12.42 40.48
N ASP A 553 -19.81 11.29 40.50
CA ASP A 553 -20.93 11.04 41.43
C ASP A 553 -20.46 11.07 42.89
N SER A 554 -19.26 10.56 43.17
CA SER A 554 -18.67 10.62 44.51
C SER A 554 -18.29 12.04 44.93
N ILE A 555 -17.83 12.89 44.00
CA ILE A 555 -17.61 14.33 44.24
C ILE A 555 -18.95 15.02 44.56
N ASN A 556 -20.00 14.69 43.82
CA ASN A 556 -21.34 15.25 44.04
C ASN A 556 -21.91 14.84 45.42
N ASP A 557 -21.83 13.56 45.81
CA ASP A 557 -22.30 13.06 47.12
C ASP A 557 -21.56 13.74 48.30
N ILE A 558 -20.24 13.97 48.18
CA ILE A 558 -19.48 14.71 49.21
C ILE A 558 -19.92 16.18 49.25
N SER A 559 -20.16 16.79 48.08
CA SER A 559 -20.61 18.18 47.97
C SER A 559 -21.99 18.38 48.60
N GLU A 560 -22.93 17.44 48.42
CA GLU A 560 -24.23 17.46 49.09
C GLU A 560 -24.08 17.34 50.61
N LYS A 561 -23.22 16.44 51.11
CA LYS A 561 -22.96 16.32 52.56
C LYS A 561 -22.33 17.56 53.17
N ILE A 562 -21.45 18.27 52.44
CA ILE A 562 -20.91 19.57 52.88
C ILE A 562 -22.05 20.58 53.03
N LYS A 563 -23.02 20.58 52.11
CA LYS A 563 -24.20 21.46 52.16
C LYS A 563 -25.06 21.15 53.39
N ASP A 564 -25.31 19.88 53.67
CA ASP A 564 -26.04 19.45 54.88
C ASP A 564 -25.31 19.87 56.16
N LEU A 565 -23.98 19.68 56.22
CA LEU A 565 -23.16 20.09 57.36
C LEU A 565 -23.18 21.60 57.56
N LYS A 566 -23.14 22.40 56.49
CA LYS A 566 -23.28 23.87 56.56
C LYS A 566 -24.63 24.28 57.12
N GLN A 567 -25.70 23.62 56.69
CA GLN A 567 -27.05 23.87 57.19
C GLN A 567 -27.16 23.49 58.68
N TYR A 568 -26.64 22.33 59.08
CA TYR A 568 -26.56 21.91 60.49
C TYR A 568 -25.76 22.91 61.34
N ASN A 569 -24.68 23.44 60.80
CA ASN A 569 -23.83 24.42 61.48
C ASN A 569 -24.55 25.74 61.82
N GLN A 570 -25.60 26.10 61.07
CA GLN A 570 -26.43 27.27 61.36
C GLN A 570 -27.30 27.06 62.60
N SER A 571 -27.74 25.82 62.86
CA SER A 571 -28.54 25.45 64.04
C SER A 571 -27.73 25.18 65.32
N ILE A 572 -26.40 25.03 65.25
CA ILE A 572 -25.55 24.79 66.44
C ILE A 572 -25.38 26.08 67.26
N THR A 573 -25.74 26.01 68.55
CA THR A 573 -25.56 27.08 69.56
C THR A 573 -24.23 26.99 70.32
N SER A 574 -23.62 25.80 70.41
CA SER A 574 -22.33 25.59 71.08
C SER A 574 -21.16 26.10 70.24
N VAL A 575 -20.42 27.09 70.77
CA VAL A 575 -19.29 27.73 70.09
C VAL A 575 -18.17 26.73 69.74
N ASN A 576 -17.90 25.77 70.62
CA ASN A 576 -16.84 24.76 70.40
C ASN A 576 -17.21 23.75 69.31
N LEU A 577 -18.48 23.32 69.26
CA LEU A 577 -18.96 22.40 68.21
C LEU A 577 -19.00 23.10 66.85
N LYS A 578 -19.46 24.35 66.82
CA LYS A 578 -19.50 25.18 65.60
C LYS A 578 -18.11 25.39 65.00
N ARG A 579 -17.10 25.61 65.84
CA ARG A 579 -15.69 25.72 65.41
C ARG A 579 -15.18 24.41 64.80
N LYS A 580 -15.38 23.27 65.47
CA LYS A 580 -14.98 21.95 64.94
C LYS A 580 -15.69 21.61 63.63
N ASN A 581 -16.96 21.94 63.52
CA ASN A 581 -17.74 21.69 62.30
C ASN A 581 -17.28 22.58 61.14
N ASN A 582 -16.90 23.84 61.39
CA ASN A 582 -16.25 24.71 60.40
C ASN A 582 -14.89 24.18 59.93
N GLU A 583 -14.06 23.67 60.85
CA GLU A 583 -12.78 23.05 60.51
C GLU A 583 -12.96 21.83 59.60
N LEU A 584 -13.99 21.00 59.86
CA LEU A 584 -14.35 19.86 59.01
C LEU A 584 -14.86 20.30 57.64
N ILE A 585 -15.78 21.27 57.57
CA ILE A 585 -16.30 21.83 56.31
C ILE A 585 -15.16 22.34 55.45
N ASN A 586 -14.27 23.17 56.01
CA ASN A 586 -13.11 23.69 55.28
C ASN A 586 -12.17 22.58 54.79
N HIS A 587 -11.96 21.54 55.60
CA HIS A 587 -11.14 20.40 55.19
C HIS A 587 -11.75 19.64 54.01
N LEU A 588 -13.06 19.40 54.05
CA LEU A 588 -13.79 18.70 53.00
C LEU A 588 -13.90 19.53 51.72
N GLU A 589 -14.15 20.83 51.81
CA GLU A 589 -14.16 21.74 50.65
C GLU A 589 -12.82 21.79 49.94
N LYS A 590 -11.72 21.83 50.72
CA LYS A 590 -10.36 21.78 50.18
C LYS A 590 -10.09 20.46 49.45
N GLN A 591 -10.56 19.35 50.02
CA GLN A 591 -10.45 18.03 49.36
C GLN A 591 -11.29 17.95 48.08
N VAL A 592 -12.55 18.42 48.09
CA VAL A 592 -13.40 18.46 46.89
C VAL A 592 -12.78 19.30 45.79
N THR A 593 -12.29 20.50 46.13
CA THR A 593 -11.62 21.40 45.16
C THR A 593 -10.39 20.74 44.56
N GLN A 594 -9.57 20.10 45.39
CA GLN A 594 -8.39 19.36 44.93
C GLN A 594 -8.79 18.21 43.99
N TYR A 595 -9.83 17.45 44.32
CA TYR A 595 -10.30 16.34 43.49
C TYR A 595 -10.95 16.79 42.18
N GLN A 596 -11.64 17.93 42.16
CA GLN A 596 -12.16 18.53 40.93
C GLN A 596 -11.04 19.00 40.00
N GLN A 597 -10.01 19.67 40.55
CA GLN A 597 -8.82 20.06 39.77
C GLN A 597 -8.07 18.84 39.23
N GLU A 598 -7.95 17.78 40.03
CA GLU A 598 -7.34 16.52 39.60
C GLU A 598 -8.19 15.77 38.55
N TYR A 599 -9.52 15.91 38.57
CA TYR A 599 -10.43 15.38 37.53
C TYR A 599 -10.24 16.10 36.19
N GLU A 600 -10.25 17.43 36.22
CA GLU A 600 -10.09 18.29 35.04
C GLU A 600 -8.71 18.11 34.37
N GLN A 601 -7.64 17.91 35.16
CA GLN A 601 -6.29 17.68 34.63
C GLN A 601 -6.05 16.26 34.08
N ASN A 602 -6.85 15.25 34.45
CA ASN A 602 -6.56 13.84 34.11
C ASN A 602 -7.53 13.20 33.09
N LEU A 603 -8.39 14.00 32.43
CA LEU A 603 -9.01 13.61 31.16
C LEU A 603 -7.97 13.25 30.08
N GLU A 604 -6.69 13.61 30.28
CA GLU A 604 -5.59 13.33 29.36
C GLU A 604 -4.75 12.07 29.69
N ASN A 605 -4.85 11.45 30.89
CA ASN A 605 -3.97 10.32 31.25
C ASN A 605 -4.64 9.22 32.11
N ASN A 606 -4.55 7.96 31.66
CA ASN A 606 -5.21 6.71 32.11
C ASN A 606 -4.93 6.24 33.59
N SER A 607 -5.05 7.09 34.62
CA SER A 607 -4.71 6.78 36.03
C SER A 607 -5.90 6.81 37.03
N ILE A 608 -7.07 6.33 36.62
CA ILE A 608 -8.31 6.43 37.43
C ILE A 608 -8.41 5.33 38.53
N GLN A 609 -7.65 4.24 38.43
CA GLN A 609 -7.89 3.01 39.22
C GLN A 609 -7.36 3.04 40.67
N GLU A 610 -6.22 3.67 40.94
CA GLU A 610 -5.69 3.81 42.32
C GLU A 610 -6.43 4.88 43.12
N LYS A 611 -6.95 5.91 42.43
CA LYS A 611 -7.54 7.09 43.06
C LYS A 611 -8.98 6.83 43.54
N GLY A 612 -9.77 6.04 42.81
CA GLY A 612 -11.10 5.59 43.26
C GLY A 612 -11.10 4.83 44.60
N LYS A 613 -10.02 4.09 44.90
CA LYS A 613 -9.86 3.39 46.20
C LYS A 613 -9.67 4.36 47.37
N LYS A 614 -8.97 5.48 47.18
CA LYS A 614 -8.75 6.51 48.22
C LYS A 614 -10.04 7.29 48.52
N LEU A 615 -10.90 7.49 47.51
CA LEU A 615 -12.17 8.21 47.65
C LEU A 615 -13.22 7.39 48.43
N LYS A 616 -13.28 6.08 48.19
CA LYS A 616 -14.13 5.16 48.97
C LYS A 616 -13.76 5.18 50.46
N LEU A 617 -12.46 5.22 50.75
CA LEU A 617 -11.95 5.36 52.12
C LEU A 617 -12.35 6.71 52.77
N ALA A 618 -12.30 7.82 52.01
CA ALA A 618 -12.76 9.13 52.50
C ALA A 618 -14.27 9.15 52.78
N LYS A 619 -15.09 8.54 51.91
CA LYS A 619 -16.54 8.38 52.12
C LYS A 619 -16.86 7.57 53.38
N ASP A 620 -16.13 6.49 53.63
CA ASP A 620 -16.29 5.66 54.82
C ASP A 620 -15.89 6.40 56.11
N ILE A 621 -14.86 7.26 56.05
CA ILE A 621 -14.44 8.12 57.16
C ILE A 621 -15.49 9.19 57.46
N ILE A 622 -16.05 9.84 56.43
CA ILE A 622 -17.10 10.87 56.59
C ILE A 622 -18.37 10.25 57.17
N LYS A 623 -18.78 9.08 56.68
CA LYS A 623 -19.95 8.37 57.22
C LYS A 623 -19.76 8.05 58.71
N LYS A 624 -18.60 7.52 59.10
CA LYS A 624 -18.25 7.30 60.51
C LYS A 624 -18.33 8.59 61.34
N TYR A 625 -17.83 9.71 60.82
CA TYR A 625 -17.80 10.97 61.56
C TYR A 625 -19.21 11.55 61.76
N VAL A 626 -20.07 11.53 60.73
CA VAL A 626 -21.47 11.99 60.81
C VAL A 626 -22.28 11.10 61.75
N ASP A 627 -22.10 9.78 61.70
CA ASP A 627 -22.77 8.84 62.61
C ASP A 627 -22.33 9.09 64.07
N THR A 628 -21.05 9.40 64.31
CA THR A 628 -20.51 9.69 65.67
C THR A 628 -21.04 11.02 66.24
N ILE A 629 -21.30 12.03 65.39
CA ILE A 629 -21.85 13.32 65.84
C ILE A 629 -23.34 13.20 66.15
N LYS A 630 -24.11 12.44 65.35
CA LYS A 630 -25.54 12.22 65.61
C LYS A 630 -25.80 11.47 66.92
N ASP A 631 -24.88 10.59 67.32
CA ASP A 631 -24.95 9.88 68.61
C ASP A 631 -24.54 10.75 69.82
N THR A 632 -23.95 11.94 69.61
CA THR A 632 -23.55 12.83 70.71
C THR A 632 -24.56 13.94 71.04
N ASP A 633 -25.68 14.00 70.32
CA ASP A 633 -26.84 14.88 70.60
C ASP A 633 -28.07 14.09 71.10
N LEU A 634 -27.86 12.92 71.72
CA LEU A 634 -28.84 12.24 72.59
C LEU A 634 -28.49 12.43 74.07
#